data_AF-A0A2V5Y3X5-F1
#
_entry.id   AF-A0A2V5Y3X5-F1
#
_cell.length_a   1.000
_cell.length_b   1.000
_cell.length_c   1.000
_cell.angle_alpha   90.00
_cell.angle_beta   90.00
_cell.angle_gamma   90.00
#
_symmetry.space_group_name_H-M   'P 1'
#
loop_
_entity.id
_entity.type
_entity.pdbx_description
1 polymer ?
#
loop_
_entity_poly.entity_id
_entity_poly.type
_entity_poly.pdbx_seq_one_letter_code
_entity_poly.pdbx_strand_id
1 'polypeptide(L)'
;FTPTGNRDSLAKAKAILVDLQKGKIDRSLFTDNANAYFDKQCLHDLASSLAPLGAPNDFEFVSEGLRGGMTARRYRAKFQKKSLGVSIYAMPDGKLEQYIVSAE
;
A
#
# COMPACT_ATOMS: atom_id res chain seq x y z
N PHE A 1 -17.65 -13.36 13.83
CA PHE A 1 -17.41 -11.97 13.41
C PHE A 1 -16.86 -11.99 12.00
N THR A 2 -17.66 -11.66 11.01
CA THR A 2 -17.22 -11.48 9.62
C THR A 2 -16.43 -10.17 9.58
N PRO A 3 -15.13 -10.15 9.27
CA PRO A 3 -14.34 -8.93 9.36
C PRO A 3 -14.61 -8.10 8.11
N THR A 4 -15.71 -7.36 8.09
CA THR A 4 -16.05 -6.41 7.02
C THR A 4 -14.91 -5.40 6.83
N GLY A 5 -14.21 -5.05 7.91
CA GLY A 5 -13.04 -4.16 7.89
C GLY A 5 -11.85 -4.66 7.05
N ASN A 6 -11.77 -5.96 6.73
CA ASN A 6 -10.68 -6.48 5.90
C ASN A 6 -10.92 -6.18 4.41
N ARG A 7 -12.17 -6.15 3.94
CA ARG A 7 -12.50 -5.88 2.53
C ARG A 7 -12.26 -4.42 2.15
N ASP A 8 -12.71 -3.48 2.98
CA ASP A 8 -12.48 -2.04 2.73
C ASP A 8 -10.98 -1.69 2.81
N SER A 9 -10.26 -2.31 3.75
CA SER A 9 -8.80 -2.14 3.86
C SER A 9 -8.04 -2.73 2.67
N LEU A 10 -8.48 -3.88 2.14
CA LEU A 10 -7.91 -4.50 0.94
C LEU A 10 -8.16 -3.64 -0.30
N ALA A 11 -9.39 -3.16 -0.49
CA ALA A 11 -9.73 -2.28 -1.62
C ALA A 11 -8.91 -0.97 -1.56
N LYS A 12 -8.79 -0.35 -0.38
CA LYS A 12 -7.96 0.84 -0.16
C LYS A 12 -6.48 0.56 -0.47
N ALA A 13 -5.92 -0.53 0.05
CA ALA A 13 -4.53 -0.91 -0.20
C ALA A 13 -4.26 -1.10 -1.70
N LYS A 14 -5.15 -1.81 -2.40
CA LYS A 14 -5.08 -1.99 -3.86
C LYS A 14 -5.16 -0.66 -4.61
N ALA A 15 -6.07 0.23 -4.21
CA ALA A 15 -6.21 1.55 -4.85
C ALA A 15 -4.93 2.38 -4.72
N ILE A 16 -4.30 2.41 -3.54
CA ILE A 16 -3.03 3.10 -3.32
C ILE A 16 -1.93 2.53 -4.23
N LEU A 17 -1.83 1.20 -4.38
CA LEU A 17 -0.87 0.60 -5.32
C LEU A 17 -1.07 1.09 -6.76
N VAL A 18 -2.32 1.16 -7.21
CA VAL A 18 -2.69 1.59 -8.56
C VAL A 18 -2.41 3.09 -8.76
N ASP A 19 -2.57 3.91 -7.73
CA ASP A 19 -2.21 5.32 -7.80
C ASP A 19 -0.69 5.52 -7.82
N LEU A 20 0.06 4.74 -7.04
CA LEU A 20 1.52 4.73 -7.07
C LEU A 20 2.07 4.32 -8.44
N GLN A 21 1.43 3.38 -9.13
CA GLN A 21 1.74 3.06 -10.54
C GLN A 21 1.60 4.26 -11.48
N LYS A 22 0.80 5.26 -11.12
CA LYS A 22 0.58 6.50 -11.87
C LYS A 22 1.39 7.67 -11.32
N GLY A 23 2.25 7.43 -10.32
CA GLY A 23 3.02 8.48 -9.63
C GLY A 23 2.16 9.40 -8.78
N LYS A 24 1.06 8.89 -8.22
CA LYS A 24 0.10 9.65 -7.43
C LYS A 24 -0.17 8.97 -6.09
N ILE A 25 -0.58 9.76 -5.12
CA ILE A 25 -1.21 9.28 -3.89
C ILE A 25 -2.32 10.25 -3.48
N ASP A 26 -3.34 9.74 -2.81
CA ASP A 26 -4.28 10.56 -2.05
C ASP A 26 -3.64 10.97 -0.72
N ARG A 27 -3.13 12.20 -0.68
CA ARG A 27 -2.43 12.77 0.47
C ARG A 27 -3.27 12.79 1.75
N SER A 28 -4.59 12.78 1.65
CA SER A 28 -5.48 12.78 2.82
C SER A 28 -5.43 11.48 3.63
N LEU A 29 -4.97 10.39 3.00
CA LEU A 29 -4.84 9.07 3.63
C LEU A 29 -3.57 8.91 4.47
N PHE A 30 -2.60 9.80 4.28
CA PHE A 30 -1.26 9.69 4.84
C PHE A 30 -1.03 10.73 5.94
N THR A 31 -0.13 10.41 6.87
CA THR A 31 0.40 11.39 7.82
C THR A 31 1.26 12.42 7.11
N ASP A 32 1.55 13.54 7.77
CA ASP A 32 2.40 14.59 7.20
C ASP A 32 3.83 14.08 6.93
N ASN A 33 4.34 13.20 7.79
CA ASN A 33 5.63 12.53 7.60
C ASN A 33 5.65 11.65 6.35
N ALA A 34 4.65 10.80 6.19
CA ALA A 34 4.51 9.95 5.02
C ALA A 34 4.35 10.79 3.74
N ASN A 35 3.57 11.87 3.81
CA ASN A 35 3.43 12.82 2.71
C ASN A 35 4.76 13.48 2.34
N ALA A 36 5.58 13.85 3.31
CA ALA A 36 6.91 14.40 3.06
C ALA A 36 7.86 13.38 2.40
N TYR A 37 7.76 12.10 2.76
CA TYR A 37 8.54 11.02 2.13
C TYR A 37 8.13 10.75 0.67
N PHE A 38 6.83 10.72 0.38
CA PHE A 38 6.31 10.56 -0.99
C PHE A 38 6.48 11.86 -1.78
N ASP A 39 7.70 12.35 -1.94
CA ASP A 39 7.99 13.52 -2.77
C ASP A 39 7.83 13.20 -4.27
N LYS A 40 8.09 14.20 -5.12
CA LYS A 40 7.95 14.05 -6.58
C LYS A 40 8.91 13.00 -7.14
N GLN A 41 10.12 12.90 -6.61
CA GLN A 41 11.14 11.97 -7.09
C GLN A 41 10.77 10.55 -6.70
N CYS A 42 10.42 10.32 -5.43
CA CYS A 42 9.96 9.04 -4.93
C CYS A 42 8.74 8.52 -5.71
N LEU A 43 7.74 9.37 -5.94
CA LEU A 43 6.55 8.99 -6.72
C LEU A 43 6.90 8.66 -8.17
N HIS A 44 7.84 9.38 -8.78
CA HIS A 44 8.32 9.07 -10.13
C HIS A 44 9.04 7.71 -10.19
N ASP A 45 9.91 7.44 -9.23
CA ASP A 45 10.67 6.19 -9.16
C ASP A 45 9.77 4.97 -8.91
N LEU A 46 8.78 5.13 -8.03
CA LEU A 46 7.74 4.12 -7.79
C LEU A 46 6.89 3.89 -9.05
N ALA A 47 6.47 4.95 -9.74
CA ALA A 47 5.71 4.82 -10.99
C ALA A 47 6.51 4.09 -12.06
N SER A 48 7.77 4.48 -12.29
CA SER A 48 8.66 3.85 -13.28
C SER A 48 8.90 2.36 -13.00
N SER A 49 8.93 1.96 -11.73
CA SER A 49 9.13 0.58 -11.31
C SER A 49 7.84 -0.27 -11.34
N LEU A 50 6.69 0.34 -11.06
CA LEU A 50 5.42 -0.37 -10.88
C LEU A 50 4.51 -0.32 -12.11
N ALA A 51 4.58 0.72 -12.94
CA ALA A 51 3.77 0.88 -14.14
C ALA A 51 3.95 -0.26 -15.17
N PRO A 52 5.17 -0.75 -15.44
CA PRO A 52 5.39 -1.85 -16.40
C PRO A 52 4.74 -3.18 -15.98
N LEU A 53 4.32 -3.31 -14.71
CA LEU A 53 3.68 -4.52 -14.20
C LEU A 53 2.20 -4.63 -14.60
N GLY A 54 1.61 -3.53 -15.06
CA GLY A 54 0.17 -3.46 -15.35
C GLY A 54 -0.68 -3.60 -14.09
N ALA A 55 -1.97 -3.87 -14.26
CA ALA A 55 -2.86 -4.09 -13.12
C ALA A 55 -2.54 -5.42 -12.42
N PRO A 56 -2.62 -5.48 -11.07
CA PRO A 56 -2.50 -6.75 -10.36
C PRO A 56 -3.70 -7.65 -10.70
N ASN A 57 -3.41 -8.91 -11.04
CA ASN A 57 -4.40 -9.95 -11.31
C ASN A 57 -5.16 -10.33 -10.04
N ASP A 58 -4.45 -10.34 -8.91
CA ASP A 58 -4.98 -10.70 -7.60
C ASP A 58 -4.33 -9.83 -6.52
N PHE A 59 -5.09 -9.56 -5.46
CA PHE A 59 -4.63 -8.76 -4.33
C PHE A 59 -5.28 -9.31 -3.06
N GLU A 60 -4.48 -9.96 -2.21
CA GLU A 60 -4.97 -10.69 -1.05
C GLU A 60 -4.37 -10.19 0.26
N PHE A 61 -5.17 -10.25 1.33
CA PHE A 61 -4.68 -10.00 2.68
C PHE A 61 -3.88 -11.20 3.18
N VAL A 62 -2.72 -10.94 3.77
CA VAL A 62 -1.80 -11.97 4.26
C VAL A 62 -1.83 -12.04 5.79
N SER A 63 -1.63 -10.91 6.47
CA SER A 63 -1.61 -10.87 7.93
C SER A 63 -1.81 -9.45 8.47
N GLU A 64 -2.21 -9.37 9.74
CA GLU A 64 -2.25 -8.13 10.52
C GLU A 64 -1.54 -8.37 11.85
N GLY A 65 -0.94 -7.32 12.41
CA GLY A 65 -0.38 -7.32 13.75
C GLY A 65 -0.08 -5.92 14.25
N LEU A 66 0.27 -5.79 15.52
CA LEU A 66 0.71 -4.51 16.08
C LEU A 66 2.22 -4.36 15.96
N ARG A 67 2.67 -3.15 15.62
CA ARG A 67 4.10 -2.80 15.58
C ARG A 67 4.29 -1.38 16.09
N GLY A 68 4.90 -1.22 17.26
CA GLY A 68 5.27 0.09 17.80
C GLY A 68 4.10 1.07 17.91
N GLY A 69 2.92 0.60 18.35
CA GLY A 69 1.70 1.42 18.46
C GLY A 69 0.92 1.61 17.15
N MET A 70 1.42 1.08 16.03
CA MET A 70 0.73 1.09 14.75
C MET A 70 0.09 -0.26 14.45
N THR A 71 -0.96 -0.25 13.62
CA THR A 71 -1.50 -1.46 13.01
C THR A 71 -0.73 -1.74 11.72
N ALA A 72 -0.03 -2.86 11.68
CA ALA A 72 0.68 -3.37 10.51
C ALA A 72 -0.21 -4.34 9.74
N ARG A 73 -0.43 -4.10 8.45
CA ARG A 73 -1.16 -4.99 7.55
C ARG A 73 -0.26 -5.39 6.38
N ARG A 74 -0.25 -6.68 6.07
CA ARG A 74 0.48 -7.23 4.93
C ARG A 74 -0.48 -7.78 3.90
N TYR A 75 -0.19 -7.49 2.65
CA TYR A 75 -0.93 -7.95 1.48
C TYR A 75 0.05 -8.52 0.45
N ARG A 76 -0.48 -9.34 -0.45
CA ARG A 76 0.23 -9.86 -1.62
C ARG A 76 -0.48 -9.40 -2.88
N ALA A 77 0.26 -8.75 -3.77
CA ALA A 77 -0.20 -8.37 -5.10
C ALA A 77 0.41 -9.31 -6.14
N LYS A 78 -0.42 -10.10 -6.83
CA LYS A 78 0.05 -11.01 -7.89
C LYS A 78 -0.10 -10.32 -9.24
N PHE A 79 0.99 -10.26 -9.99
CA PHE A 79 1.02 -9.80 -11.38
C PHE A 79 1.30 -10.98 -12.31
N GLN A 80 1.25 -10.76 -13.63
CA GLN A 80 1.48 -11.83 -14.60
C GLN A 80 2.85 -12.50 -14.46
N LYS A 81 3.90 -11.74 -14.13
CA LYS A 81 5.29 -12.23 -14.13
C LYS A 81 5.92 -12.35 -12.73
N LYS A 82 5.33 -11.73 -11.71
CA LYS A 82 5.87 -11.72 -10.34
C LYS A 82 4.81 -11.40 -9.31
N SER A 83 5.13 -11.65 -8.05
CA SER A 83 4.37 -11.19 -6.88
C SER A 83 5.12 -10.07 -6.18
N LEU A 84 4.37 -9.15 -5.55
CA LEU A 84 4.91 -8.13 -4.67
C LEU A 84 4.25 -8.24 -3.30
N GLY A 85 5.05 -8.03 -2.26
CA GLY A 85 4.56 -7.78 -0.91
C GLY A 85 4.19 -6.31 -0.75
N VAL A 86 3.06 -6.05 -0.09
CA VAL A 86 2.63 -4.71 0.31
C VAL A 86 2.49 -4.69 1.82
N SER A 87 3.24 -3.82 2.49
CA SER A 87 3.13 -3.60 3.94
C SER A 87 2.63 -2.20 4.23
N ILE A 88 1.57 -2.10 5.02
CA ILE A 88 0.96 -0.84 5.44
C ILE A 88 1.09 -0.73 6.94
N TYR A 89 1.47 0.46 7.42
CA TYR A 89 1.49 0.80 8.83
C TYR A 89 0.57 1.99 9.05
N ALA A 90 -0.48 1.77 9.85
CA ALA A 90 -1.48 2.78 10.17
C ALA A 90 -1.35 3.23 11.62
N MET A 91 -1.41 4.54 11.83
CA MET A 91 -1.52 5.17 13.13
C MET A 91 -2.90 4.89 13.76
N PRO A 92 -3.07 5.06 15.09
CA PRO A 92 -4.35 4.84 15.76
C PRO A 92 -5.50 5.72 15.25
N ASP A 93 -5.19 6.88 14.64
CA ASP A 93 -6.14 7.78 13.98
C ASP A 93 -6.58 7.30 12.58
N GLY A 94 -6.02 6.18 12.10
CA GLY A 94 -6.31 5.57 10.82
C GLY A 94 -5.49 6.12 9.64
N LYS A 95 -4.63 7.13 9.85
CA LYS A 95 -3.72 7.62 8.80
C LYS A 95 -2.56 6.66 8.58
N LEU A 96 -2.10 6.59 7.34
CA LEU A 96 -0.97 5.73 6.97
C LEU A 96 0.34 6.46 7.22
N GLU A 97 1.17 5.88 8.08
CA GLU A 97 2.54 6.33 8.31
C GLU A 97 3.49 5.75 7.24
N GLN A 98 3.21 4.53 6.77
CA GLN A 98 4.05 3.87 5.78
C GLN A 98 3.22 3.00 4.83
N TYR A 99 3.60 3.04 3.56
CA TYR A 99 3.14 2.13 2.53
C TYR A 99 4.36 1.64 1.75
N ILE A 100 4.71 0.37 1.94
CA ILE A 100 5.95 -0.21 1.45
C ILE A 100 5.60 -1.30 0.44
N VAL A 101 6.24 -1.24 -0.73
CA VAL A 101 6.17 -2.28 -1.75
C VAL A 101 7.52 -2.99 -1.80
N SER A 102 7.52 -4.31 -1.68
CA SER A 102 8.73 -5.14 -1.74
C SER A 102 8.56 -6.27 -2.76
N ALA A 103 9.67 -6.78 -3.28
CA ALA A 103 9.65 -8.09 -3.90
C ALA A 103 9.25 -9.15 -2.85
N GLU A 104 8.55 -10.19 -3.30
CA GLU A 104 8.33 -11.41 -2.51
C GLU A 104 9.42 -12.44 -2.80
#